data_AF-A0A0S4WQ34-F1
#
_entry.id   AF-A0A0S4WQ34-F1
#
_cell.length_a   1.000
_cell.length_b   1.000
_cell.length_c   1.000
_cell.angle_alpha   90.00
_cell.angle_beta   90.00
_cell.angle_gamma   90.00
#
_symmetry.space_group_name_H-M   'P 1'
#
loop_
_entity.id
_entity.type
_entity.pdbx_description
1 polymer ?
#
loop_
_entity_poly.entity_id
_entity_poly.type
_entity_poly.pdbx_seq_one_letter_code
_entity_poly.pdbx_strand_id
1 'polypeptide(L)'
;MTPDEFIFKLKSLPPDTTLTPYHLIAVLETISHSMSKGEDDIDSYPDSKLISEEALAEWIDESISTLQKWRVSGKGPKFIKKPKNIAYRVGDVRDWLDNLTVASTAESHVRLHRLEGVFDTEFFPPTPLIICSSQAEPMPFFDSLIAPPEVVEGFVMEYVEHYSTPEENLAAWLYNNMAASSLTDLYQPTKRALANGGDPNKKAKRLVGDNLAEFGIADLLANFKGTDFGFGEFMYLLLDNDLDVSEMKDPSVQFTQSVNAHHLHHKLESTLPHKPSQS
;
A
#
# COMPACT_ATOMS: atom_id res chain seq x y z
N MET A 1 7.14 6.78 -9.60
CA MET A 1 7.27 5.90 -10.77
C MET A 1 6.82 4.49 -10.39
N THR A 2 5.89 3.88 -11.12
CA THR A 2 5.54 2.47 -10.85
C THR A 2 6.68 1.52 -11.26
N PRO A 3 6.72 0.27 -10.76
CA PRO A 3 7.67 -0.72 -11.27
C PRO A 3 7.62 -0.88 -12.79
N ASP A 4 6.42 -0.88 -13.40
CA ASP A 4 6.26 -1.02 -14.84
C ASP A 4 6.78 0.21 -15.61
N GLU A 5 6.51 1.42 -15.11
CA GLU A 5 7.07 2.66 -15.66
C GLU A 5 8.60 2.69 -15.53
N PHE A 6 9.14 2.16 -14.42
CA PHE A 6 10.58 2.04 -14.20
C PHE A 6 11.21 1.10 -15.22
N ILE A 7 10.63 -0.07 -15.44
CA ILE A 7 11.08 -1.03 -16.46
C ILE A 7 10.93 -0.45 -17.87
N PHE A 8 9.84 0.25 -18.16
CA PHE A 8 9.63 0.90 -19.45
C PHE A 8 10.70 1.97 -19.74
N LYS A 9 10.99 2.83 -18.75
CA LYS A 9 12.04 3.85 -18.88
C LYS A 9 13.43 3.23 -18.97
N LEU A 10 13.70 2.17 -18.20
CA LEU A 10 14.96 1.41 -18.29
C LEU A 10 15.17 0.83 -19.70
N LYS A 11 14.12 0.23 -20.28
CA LYS A 11 14.15 -0.31 -21.67
C LYS A 11 14.31 0.77 -22.74
N SER A 12 13.96 2.01 -22.40
CA SER A 12 14.02 3.16 -23.30
C SER A 12 15.33 3.95 -23.18
N LEU A 13 16.26 3.52 -22.32
CA LEU A 13 17.60 4.12 -22.21
C LEU A 13 18.42 3.86 -23.49
N PRO A 14 19.25 4.83 -23.94
CA PRO A 14 20.21 4.60 -24.99
C PRO A 14 21.11 3.38 -24.70
N PRO A 15 21.47 2.58 -25.71
CA PRO A 15 22.31 1.39 -25.51
C PRO A 15 23.66 1.70 -24.85
N ASP A 16 24.15 2.93 -25.03
CA ASP A 16 25.47 3.39 -24.58
C ASP A 16 25.43 4.03 -23.18
N THR A 17 24.29 3.95 -22.47
CA THR A 17 24.13 4.53 -21.13
C THR A 17 25.05 3.83 -20.14
N THR A 18 25.94 4.58 -19.49
CA THR A 18 26.86 4.03 -18.49
C THR A 18 26.15 3.78 -17.17
N LEU A 19 26.02 2.50 -16.80
CA LEU A 19 25.49 2.09 -15.50
C LEU A 19 26.63 1.85 -14.51
N THR A 20 26.53 2.42 -13.31
CA THR A 20 27.44 2.13 -12.20
C THR A 20 26.99 0.86 -11.46
N PRO A 21 27.85 0.22 -10.65
CA PRO A 21 27.44 -0.88 -9.78
C PRO A 21 26.24 -0.53 -8.88
N TYR A 22 26.14 0.72 -8.42
CA TYR A 22 25.00 1.18 -7.63
C TYR A 22 23.72 1.23 -8.47
N HIS A 23 23.77 1.75 -9.71
CA HIS A 23 22.60 1.69 -10.60
C HIS A 23 22.12 0.25 -10.81
N LEU A 24 23.05 -0.70 -10.96
CA LEU A 24 22.71 -2.12 -11.10
C LEU A 24 22.04 -2.69 -9.84
N ILE A 25 22.50 -2.32 -8.64
CA ILE A 25 21.90 -2.78 -7.38
C ILE A 25 20.47 -2.25 -7.24
N ALA A 26 20.21 -0.96 -7.49
CA ALA A 26 18.85 -0.39 -7.43
C ALA A 26 17.90 -1.07 -8.43
N VAL A 27 18.39 -1.30 -9.66
CA VAL A 27 17.62 -2.00 -10.69
C VAL A 27 17.26 -3.41 -10.23
N LEU A 28 18.23 -4.16 -9.68
CA LEU A 28 18.01 -5.52 -9.20
C LEU A 28 17.08 -5.57 -7.98
N GLU A 29 17.18 -4.63 -7.04
CA GLU A 29 16.32 -4.56 -5.85
C GLU A 29 14.87 -4.20 -6.20
N THR A 30 14.70 -3.27 -7.15
CA THR A 30 13.39 -2.89 -7.71
C THR A 30 12.78 -4.04 -8.50
N ILE A 31 13.57 -4.72 -9.34
CA ILE A 31 13.12 -5.89 -10.11
C ILE A 31 12.80 -7.07 -9.18
N SER A 32 13.58 -7.29 -8.12
CA SER A 32 13.33 -8.39 -7.17
C SER A 32 11.97 -8.28 -6.47
N HIS A 33 11.48 -7.06 -6.24
CA HIS A 33 10.13 -6.83 -5.72
C HIS A 33 9.04 -6.89 -6.80
N SER A 34 9.36 -6.59 -8.06
CA SER A 34 8.43 -6.73 -9.19
C SER A 34 8.27 -8.19 -9.64
N MET A 35 9.33 -9.01 -9.53
CA MET A 35 9.36 -10.43 -9.93
C MET A 35 8.63 -11.36 -8.95
N SER A 36 8.08 -10.84 -7.85
CA SER A 36 7.10 -11.56 -7.03
C SER A 36 5.68 -11.49 -7.58
N LYS A 37 5.46 -10.85 -8.75
CA LYS A 37 4.16 -10.78 -9.43
C LYS A 37 4.31 -11.31 -10.85
N GLY A 38 3.75 -12.48 -11.10
CA GLY A 38 3.83 -13.16 -12.40
C GLY A 38 2.62 -12.82 -13.25
N GLU A 39 2.67 -11.73 -14.01
CA GLU A 39 1.57 -11.35 -14.90
C GLU A 39 1.63 -12.13 -16.23
N ASP A 40 1.00 -13.29 -16.25
CA ASP A 40 0.19 -13.69 -17.41
C ASP A 40 -1.22 -13.15 -17.11
N ASP A 41 -1.77 -12.26 -17.96
CA ASP A 41 -3.16 -11.79 -17.84
C ASP A 41 -4.13 -12.98 -18.03
N ILE A 42 -4.50 -13.63 -16.92
CA ILE A 42 -5.39 -14.81 -16.90
C ILE A 42 -6.79 -14.44 -17.39
N ASP A 43 -7.20 -13.17 -17.28
CA ASP A 43 -8.49 -12.72 -17.80
C ASP A 43 -8.56 -12.76 -19.34
N SER A 44 -7.41 -12.68 -20.02
CA SER A 44 -7.33 -12.86 -21.47
C SER A 44 -7.43 -14.32 -21.94
N TYR A 45 -7.35 -15.29 -21.03
CA TYR A 45 -7.30 -16.71 -21.40
C TYR A 45 -8.65 -17.27 -21.85
N PRO A 46 -8.65 -18.19 -22.84
CA PRO A 46 -9.88 -18.88 -23.25
C PRO A 46 -10.37 -19.80 -22.13
N ASP A 47 -11.68 -19.98 -22.00
CA ASP A 47 -12.30 -20.77 -20.92
C ASP A 47 -11.72 -22.17 -20.76
N SER A 48 -11.29 -22.79 -21.87
CA SER A 48 -10.71 -24.14 -21.87
C SER A 48 -9.30 -24.24 -21.28
N LYS A 49 -8.61 -23.10 -21.11
CA LYS A 49 -7.25 -23.05 -20.59
C LYS A 49 -7.22 -23.55 -19.15
N LEU A 50 -6.16 -24.29 -18.83
CA LEU A 50 -5.89 -24.75 -17.47
C LEU A 50 -4.82 -23.88 -16.83
N ILE A 51 -5.10 -23.43 -15.62
CA ILE A 51 -4.19 -22.69 -14.75
C ILE A 51 -3.85 -23.55 -13.52
N SER A 52 -2.71 -23.26 -12.88
CA SER A 52 -2.29 -23.94 -11.66
C SER A 52 -3.02 -23.39 -10.43
N GLU A 53 -2.79 -23.98 -9.26
CA GLU A 53 -3.39 -23.47 -8.02
C GLU A 53 -2.72 -22.17 -7.55
N GLU A 54 -1.44 -21.99 -7.87
CA GLU A 54 -0.69 -20.77 -7.62
C GLU A 54 -1.21 -19.64 -8.49
N ALA A 55 -1.40 -19.90 -9.79
CA ALA A 55 -1.97 -18.94 -10.72
C ALA A 55 -3.43 -18.57 -10.36
N LEU A 56 -4.23 -19.54 -9.88
CA LEU A 56 -5.56 -19.23 -9.37
C LEU A 56 -5.50 -18.37 -8.10
N ALA A 57 -4.64 -18.74 -7.14
CA ALA A 57 -4.46 -18.00 -5.89
C ALA A 57 -4.12 -16.53 -6.15
N GLU A 58 -3.24 -16.29 -7.11
CA GLU A 58 -2.89 -14.94 -7.58
C GLU A 58 -4.05 -14.26 -8.31
N TRP A 59 -4.78 -14.97 -9.18
CA TRP A 59 -5.88 -14.41 -9.96
C TRP A 59 -7.06 -13.94 -9.11
N ILE A 60 -7.43 -14.68 -8.07
CA ILE A 60 -8.58 -14.34 -7.21
C ILE A 60 -8.18 -13.72 -5.86
N ASP A 61 -6.90 -13.38 -5.69
CA ASP A 61 -6.31 -12.80 -4.48
C ASP A 61 -6.62 -13.61 -3.20
N GLU A 62 -6.40 -14.93 -3.26
CA GLU A 62 -6.63 -15.85 -2.14
C GLU A 62 -5.42 -16.72 -1.86
N SER A 63 -5.24 -17.12 -0.60
CA SER A 63 -4.12 -18.00 -0.26
C SER A 63 -4.30 -19.41 -0.84
N ILE A 64 -3.20 -20.07 -1.23
CA ILE A 64 -3.21 -21.49 -1.64
C ILE A 64 -3.82 -22.37 -0.54
N SER A 65 -3.61 -22.04 0.74
CA SER A 65 -4.22 -22.74 1.88
C SER A 65 -5.74 -22.60 1.90
N THR A 66 -6.28 -21.43 1.54
CA THR A 66 -7.72 -21.20 1.37
C THR A 66 -8.27 -22.10 0.25
N LEU A 67 -7.62 -22.13 -0.91
CA LEU A 67 -8.00 -22.99 -2.03
C LEU A 67 -8.01 -24.48 -1.63
N GLN A 68 -6.99 -24.93 -0.89
CA GLN A 68 -6.91 -26.28 -0.35
C GLN A 68 -8.09 -26.60 0.57
N LYS A 69 -8.42 -25.70 1.51
CA LYS A 69 -9.58 -25.86 2.40
C LYS A 69 -10.89 -25.88 1.62
N TRP A 70 -11.05 -25.02 0.62
CA TRP A 70 -12.24 -24.98 -0.24
C TRP A 70 -12.44 -26.26 -1.04
N ARG A 71 -11.37 -26.93 -1.46
CA ARG A 71 -11.46 -28.26 -2.09
C ARG A 71 -11.97 -29.32 -1.12
N VAL A 72 -11.61 -29.24 0.16
CA VAL A 72 -12.11 -30.16 1.19
C VAL A 72 -13.55 -29.86 1.56
N SER A 73 -13.91 -28.58 1.69
CA SER A 73 -15.26 -28.17 2.10
C SER A 73 -16.27 -28.05 0.95
N GLY A 74 -15.82 -28.19 -0.30
CA GLY A 74 -16.66 -28.04 -1.50
C GLY A 74 -17.15 -26.62 -1.77
N LYS A 75 -16.44 -25.58 -1.30
CA LYS A 75 -16.88 -24.17 -1.37
C LYS A 75 -16.25 -23.35 -2.52
N GLY A 76 -15.22 -23.89 -3.17
CA GLY A 76 -14.46 -23.19 -4.22
C GLY A 76 -14.79 -23.62 -5.64
N PRO A 77 -14.09 -23.06 -6.64
CA PRO A 77 -14.29 -23.40 -8.04
C PRO A 77 -13.97 -24.88 -8.31
N LYS A 78 -14.59 -25.43 -9.36
CA LYS A 78 -14.34 -26.82 -9.77
C LYS A 78 -12.87 -26.98 -10.17
N PHE A 79 -12.29 -28.10 -9.79
CA PHE A 79 -10.90 -28.41 -10.05
C PHE A 79 -10.73 -29.74 -10.77
N ILE A 80 -9.65 -29.86 -11.52
CA ILE A 80 -9.23 -31.09 -12.19
C ILE A 80 -8.08 -31.68 -11.39
N LYS A 81 -8.32 -32.87 -10.82
CA LYS A 81 -7.27 -33.65 -10.16
C LYS A 81 -6.44 -34.39 -11.20
N LYS A 82 -5.21 -33.94 -11.44
CA LYS A 82 -4.21 -34.69 -12.22
C LYS A 82 -3.48 -35.65 -11.26
N PRO A 83 -2.74 -36.66 -11.78
CA PRO A 83 -2.04 -37.64 -10.94
C PRO A 83 -1.04 -37.04 -9.93
N LYS A 84 -0.48 -35.85 -10.22
CA LYS A 84 0.53 -35.20 -9.37
C LYS A 84 0.12 -33.81 -8.86
N ASN A 85 -0.75 -33.10 -9.58
CA ASN A 85 -1.06 -31.69 -9.32
C ASN A 85 -2.57 -31.42 -9.45
N ILE A 86 -3.03 -30.29 -8.94
CA ILE A 86 -4.36 -29.75 -9.19
C ILE A 86 -4.28 -28.68 -10.30
N ALA A 87 -5.30 -28.61 -11.13
CA ALA A 87 -5.46 -27.54 -12.10
C ALA A 87 -6.89 -27.02 -12.09
N TYR A 88 -7.06 -25.77 -12.47
CA TYR A 88 -8.35 -25.11 -12.59
C TYR A 88 -8.57 -24.73 -14.05
N ARG A 89 -9.79 -24.89 -14.52
CA ARG A 89 -10.17 -24.40 -15.83
C ARG A 89 -10.65 -22.96 -15.66
N VAL A 90 -10.16 -22.06 -16.51
CA VAL A 90 -10.49 -20.63 -16.43
C VAL A 90 -12.01 -20.40 -16.45
N GLY A 91 -12.74 -21.09 -17.34
CA GLY A 91 -14.21 -20.99 -17.38
C GLY A 91 -14.91 -21.46 -16.09
N ASP A 92 -14.45 -22.54 -15.45
CA ASP A 92 -15.05 -23.04 -14.21
C ASP A 92 -14.83 -22.08 -13.02
N VAL A 93 -13.77 -21.25 -13.08
CA VAL A 93 -13.48 -20.21 -12.08
C VAL A 93 -14.36 -18.99 -12.34
N ARG A 94 -14.50 -18.56 -13.61
CA ARG A 94 -15.44 -17.47 -13.99
C ARG A 94 -16.87 -17.80 -13.58
N ASP A 95 -17.35 -19.00 -13.93
CA ASP A 95 -18.67 -19.49 -13.51
C ASP A 95 -18.84 -19.44 -11.99
N TRP A 96 -17.80 -19.78 -11.23
CA TRP A 96 -17.85 -19.72 -9.77
C TRP A 96 -17.93 -18.28 -9.26
N LEU A 97 -17.17 -17.35 -9.84
CA LEU A 97 -17.25 -15.92 -9.53
C LEU A 97 -18.63 -15.32 -9.90
N ASP A 98 -19.19 -15.71 -11.04
CA ASP A 98 -20.53 -15.31 -11.47
C ASP A 98 -21.60 -15.80 -10.48
N ASN A 99 -21.46 -17.03 -9.97
CA ASN A 99 -22.35 -17.55 -8.93
C ASN A 99 -22.18 -16.88 -7.55
N LEU A 100 -21.07 -16.17 -7.34
CA LEU A 100 -20.86 -15.31 -6.17
C LEU A 100 -21.38 -13.87 -6.39
N THR A 101 -21.85 -13.55 -7.59
CA THR A 101 -22.37 -12.22 -7.95
C THR A 101 -23.85 -12.09 -7.56
N VAL A 102 -24.19 -11.08 -6.75
CA VAL A 102 -25.57 -10.82 -6.27
C VAL A 102 -26.02 -9.40 -6.60
N ALA A 103 -27.33 -9.17 -6.72
CA ALA A 103 -27.90 -7.97 -7.33
C ALA A 103 -28.35 -6.88 -6.34
N SER A 104 -28.42 -7.16 -5.03
CA SER A 104 -28.88 -6.19 -4.04
C SER A 104 -28.31 -6.41 -2.64
N THR A 105 -28.22 -5.33 -1.88
CA THR A 105 -27.64 -5.26 -0.53
C THR A 105 -28.48 -5.87 0.59
N ALA A 106 -29.74 -6.22 0.34
CA ALA A 106 -30.53 -7.09 1.23
C ALA A 106 -30.16 -8.58 1.08
N GLU A 107 -29.62 -8.97 -0.08
CA GLU A 107 -28.95 -10.25 -0.30
C GLU A 107 -27.48 -10.21 0.17
N SER A 108 -26.89 -9.00 0.27
CA SER A 108 -25.47 -8.79 0.58
C SER A 108 -25.22 -7.99 1.88
N HIS A 109 -25.71 -8.49 3.02
CA HIS A 109 -25.01 -8.16 4.28
C HIS A 109 -23.64 -8.83 4.22
N VAL A 110 -22.63 -8.02 3.87
CA VAL A 110 -21.18 -8.24 3.87
C VAL A 110 -20.59 -7.81 2.52
N ARG A 111 -19.70 -6.81 2.60
CA ARG A 111 -18.58 -6.45 1.71
C ARG A 111 -18.73 -5.26 0.75
N LEU A 112 -17.99 -4.21 1.15
CA LEU A 112 -17.04 -3.44 0.36
C LEU A 112 -17.63 -2.35 -0.54
N HIS A 113 -17.79 -1.19 0.08
CA HIS A 113 -17.85 0.11 -0.59
C HIS A 113 -16.53 0.35 -1.36
N ARG A 114 -16.60 0.25 -2.68
CA ARG A 114 -15.62 0.69 -3.69
C ARG A 114 -15.70 2.23 -3.86
N LEU A 115 -14.57 2.95 -3.97
CA LEU A 115 -13.73 3.13 -5.17
C LEU A 115 -14.32 4.01 -6.30
N GLU A 116 -15.27 4.91 -6.01
CA GLU A 116 -15.76 5.87 -7.01
C GLU A 116 -15.87 7.30 -6.45
N GLY A 117 -14.76 8.06 -6.47
CA GLY A 117 -14.79 9.51 -6.29
C GLY A 117 -13.42 10.12 -6.00
N VAL A 118 -13.11 11.25 -6.66
CA VAL A 118 -11.92 12.11 -6.48
C VAL A 118 -10.74 11.83 -7.43
N PHE A 119 -11.00 11.92 -8.74
CA PHE A 119 -9.99 12.33 -9.72
C PHE A 119 -9.92 13.87 -9.74
N ASP A 120 -9.15 14.49 -8.83
CA ASP A 120 -8.64 15.87 -9.04
C ASP A 120 -7.51 16.32 -8.09
N THR A 121 -6.69 15.41 -7.56
CA THR A 121 -5.48 15.79 -6.82
C THR A 121 -4.29 14.97 -7.30
N GLU A 122 -3.24 15.70 -7.67
CA GLU A 122 -1.94 15.26 -8.16
C GLU A 122 -1.48 13.94 -7.54
N PHE A 123 -1.62 12.86 -8.32
CA PHE A 123 -1.04 11.56 -8.02
C PHE A 123 0.48 11.69 -8.09
N PHE A 124 1.16 11.72 -6.94
CA PHE A 124 2.58 11.40 -6.91
C PHE A 124 2.69 9.86 -6.88
N PRO A 125 3.40 9.21 -7.81
CA PRO A 125 3.73 7.79 -7.72
C PRO A 125 5.04 7.60 -6.91
N PRO A 126 5.26 6.46 -6.21
CA PRO A 126 6.44 6.28 -5.36
C PRO A 126 7.70 6.33 -6.21
N THR A 127 8.66 7.22 -5.93
CA THR A 127 9.87 7.36 -6.75
C THR A 127 10.99 6.60 -6.07
N PRO A 128 11.66 5.65 -6.75
CA PRO A 128 12.86 5.03 -6.21
C PRO A 128 13.93 6.13 -6.03
N LEU A 129 14.28 6.39 -4.77
CA LEU A 129 15.32 7.34 -4.39
C LEU A 129 16.62 6.58 -4.10
N ILE A 130 17.75 7.13 -4.55
CA ILE A 130 19.07 6.70 -4.09
C ILE A 130 19.46 7.65 -2.96
N ILE A 131 19.60 7.12 -1.75
CA ILE A 131 20.11 7.89 -0.61
C ILE A 131 21.64 7.89 -0.67
N CYS A 132 22.23 9.05 -0.41
CA CYS A 132 23.65 9.34 -0.59
C CYS A 132 24.33 9.47 0.78
N SER A 133 25.22 8.54 1.16
CA SER A 133 25.70 8.48 2.53
C SER A 133 26.46 9.72 3.02
N SER A 134 26.04 10.16 4.20
CA SER A 134 26.64 11.07 5.18
C SER A 134 26.40 12.58 5.10
N GLN A 135 25.86 13.17 4.02
CA GLN A 135 25.36 14.56 4.04
C GLN A 135 24.65 15.07 2.75
N ALA A 136 24.39 14.24 1.76
CA ALA A 136 23.85 14.69 0.47
C ALA A 136 22.32 14.55 0.38
N GLU A 137 21.68 15.50 -0.30
CA GLU A 137 20.26 15.43 -0.65
C GLU A 137 20.02 14.20 -1.56
N PRO A 138 18.97 13.40 -1.32
CA PRO A 138 18.68 12.22 -2.13
C PRO A 138 18.42 12.60 -3.58
N MET A 139 18.97 11.82 -4.52
CA MET A 139 18.84 12.08 -5.95
C MET A 139 17.90 11.05 -6.60
N PRO A 140 17.01 11.47 -7.52
CA PRO A 140 16.21 10.53 -8.31
C PRO A 140 17.09 9.62 -9.17
N PHE A 141 16.71 8.34 -9.27
CA PHE A 141 17.48 7.32 -10.00
C PHE A 141 17.83 7.71 -11.45
N PHE A 142 16.92 8.34 -12.20
CA PHE A 142 17.20 8.69 -13.60
C PHE A 142 18.10 9.92 -13.74
N ASP A 143 18.10 10.81 -12.76
CA ASP A 143 18.97 11.99 -12.75
C ASP A 143 20.42 11.58 -12.44
N SER A 144 20.61 10.52 -11.64
CA SER A 144 21.94 9.95 -11.38
C SER A 144 22.58 9.30 -12.60
N LEU A 145 21.82 8.96 -13.65
CA LEU A 145 22.36 8.44 -14.91
C LEU A 145 23.12 9.51 -15.71
N ILE A 146 22.82 10.79 -15.48
CA ILE A 146 23.38 11.93 -16.22
C ILE A 146 24.40 12.70 -15.37
N ALA A 147 24.47 12.39 -14.06
CA ALA A 147 25.43 12.99 -13.14
C ALA A 147 26.89 12.57 -13.50
N PRO A 148 27.89 13.45 -13.29
CA PRO A 148 29.29 13.11 -13.51
C PRO A 148 29.71 11.92 -12.63
N PRO A 149 30.59 11.01 -13.10
CA PRO A 149 30.99 9.81 -12.35
C PRO A 149 31.59 10.12 -10.97
N GLU A 150 32.30 11.24 -10.84
CA GLU A 150 32.92 11.73 -9.59
C GLU A 150 31.88 12.14 -8.54
N VAL A 151 30.66 12.49 -8.97
CA VAL A 151 29.53 12.74 -8.07
C VAL A 151 28.96 11.40 -7.61
N VAL A 152 28.91 10.39 -8.48
CA VAL A 152 28.30 9.08 -8.21
C VAL A 152 29.21 8.12 -7.42
N GLU A 153 30.53 8.23 -7.58
CA GLU A 153 31.53 7.47 -6.81
C GLU A 153 31.61 7.96 -5.35
N GLY A 154 30.90 7.28 -4.46
CA GLY A 154 30.87 7.61 -3.03
C GLY A 154 29.49 7.54 -2.40
N PHE A 155 28.44 7.36 -3.21
CA PHE A 155 27.10 7.11 -2.70
C PHE A 155 26.92 5.66 -2.30
N VAL A 156 26.69 5.40 -1.02
CA VAL A 156 26.19 4.10 -0.56
C VAL A 156 24.68 4.11 -0.71
N MET A 157 24.16 3.20 -1.55
CA MET A 157 22.72 2.91 -1.59
C MET A 157 22.29 2.33 -0.23
N GLU A 158 21.72 3.17 0.61
CA GLU A 158 21.23 2.73 1.92
C GLU A 158 19.89 1.99 1.82
N TYR A 159 18.97 2.46 0.95
CA TYR A 159 17.65 1.85 0.72
C TYR A 159 17.00 2.43 -0.55
N VAL A 160 16.22 1.62 -1.26
CA VAL A 160 15.27 2.08 -2.30
C VAL A 160 13.90 2.23 -1.64
N GLU A 161 13.32 3.43 -1.64
CA GLU A 161 11.98 3.65 -1.05
C GLU A 161 10.87 2.91 -1.82
N HIS A 162 10.70 1.64 -1.49
CA HIS A 162 9.60 0.78 -1.90
C HIS A 162 9.06 0.09 -0.64
N TYR A 163 7.96 0.60 -0.13
CA TYR A 163 7.34 0.06 1.08
C TYR A 163 6.49 -1.14 0.72
N SER A 164 6.98 -2.32 1.07
CA SER A 164 6.27 -3.58 0.81
C SER A 164 5.21 -3.85 1.88
N THR A 165 5.42 -3.28 3.07
CA THR A 165 4.55 -3.46 4.23
C THR A 165 4.22 -2.12 4.91
N PRO A 166 3.02 -1.96 5.50
CA PRO A 166 2.64 -0.71 6.18
C PRO A 166 3.57 -0.30 7.33
N GLU A 167 4.20 -1.27 8.00
CA GLU A 167 5.06 -1.07 9.16
C GLU A 167 6.37 -0.35 8.81
N GLU A 168 6.87 -0.51 7.57
CA GLU A 168 8.13 0.08 7.13
C GLU A 168 8.06 1.61 7.08
N ASN A 169 6.93 2.16 6.61
CA ASN A 169 6.62 3.59 6.67
C ASN A 169 5.11 3.80 6.47
N LEU A 170 4.41 3.96 7.59
CA LEU A 170 2.96 4.05 7.60
C LEU A 170 2.44 5.32 6.90
N ALA A 171 3.16 6.44 6.97
CA ALA A 171 2.81 7.66 6.25
C ALA A 171 2.85 7.45 4.73
N ALA A 172 3.90 6.83 4.21
CA ALA A 172 4.01 6.52 2.79
C ALA A 172 2.95 5.52 2.33
N TRP A 173 2.71 4.47 3.12
CA TRP A 173 1.68 3.47 2.83
C TRP A 173 0.28 4.09 2.81
N LEU A 174 -0.06 4.89 3.82
CA LEU A 174 -1.35 5.57 3.89
C LEU A 174 -1.54 6.52 2.72
N TYR A 175 -0.53 7.34 2.39
CA TYR A 175 -0.61 8.20 1.21
C TYR A 175 -1.04 7.41 -0.03
N ASN A 176 -0.41 6.25 -0.28
CA ASN A 176 -0.66 5.46 -1.49
C ASN A 176 -2.06 4.80 -1.49
N ASN A 177 -2.67 4.59 -0.33
CA ASN A 177 -3.95 3.87 -0.20
C ASN A 177 -5.14 4.78 0.13
N MET A 178 -4.93 5.97 0.68
CA MET A 178 -5.98 6.92 1.08
C MET A 178 -6.83 7.44 -0.08
N ALA A 179 -6.29 7.46 -1.31
CA ALA A 179 -7.06 7.86 -2.50
C ALA A 179 -7.99 6.73 -3.01
N ALA A 180 -7.62 5.47 -2.75
CA ALA A 180 -8.30 4.30 -3.29
C ALA A 180 -9.14 3.55 -2.25
N SER A 181 -9.07 3.92 -0.97
CA SER A 181 -9.74 3.22 0.14
C SER A 181 -10.38 4.22 1.11
N SER A 182 -11.50 3.84 1.72
CA SER A 182 -12.04 4.65 2.82
C SER A 182 -11.14 4.52 4.05
N LEU A 183 -11.14 5.55 4.92
CA LEU A 183 -10.41 5.46 6.20
C LEU A 183 -10.89 4.30 7.07
N THR A 184 -12.16 3.89 6.91
CA THR A 184 -12.71 2.72 7.59
C THR A 184 -12.02 1.43 7.13
N ASP A 185 -11.76 1.29 5.83
CA ASP A 185 -11.07 0.11 5.28
C ASP A 185 -9.57 0.11 5.66
N LEU A 186 -8.98 1.29 5.79
CA LEU A 186 -7.59 1.46 6.23
C LEU A 186 -7.40 1.23 7.73
N TYR A 187 -8.47 1.25 8.53
CA TYR A 187 -8.38 1.15 9.99
C TYR A 187 -7.69 -0.14 10.44
N GLN A 188 -8.13 -1.31 9.96
CA GLN A 188 -7.58 -2.60 10.41
C GLN A 188 -6.13 -2.81 9.97
N PRO A 189 -5.74 -2.53 8.71
CA PRO A 189 -4.34 -2.52 8.30
C PRO A 189 -3.46 -1.58 9.14
N THR A 190 -3.93 -0.34 9.37
CA THR A 190 -3.20 0.67 10.16
C THR A 190 -3.01 0.20 11.60
N LYS A 191 -4.09 -0.31 12.23
CA LYS A 191 -4.03 -0.87 13.58
C LYS A 191 -3.05 -2.03 13.69
N ARG A 192 -3.03 -2.93 12.69
CA ARG A 192 -2.07 -4.03 12.63
C ARG A 192 -0.65 -3.50 12.49
N ALA A 193 -0.43 -2.51 11.63
CA ALA A 193 0.87 -1.90 11.40
C ALA A 193 1.44 -1.29 12.68
N LEU A 194 0.63 -0.50 13.40
CA LEU A 194 1.00 0.10 14.68
C LEU A 194 1.32 -0.99 15.71
N ALA A 195 0.49 -2.04 15.82
CA ALA A 195 0.74 -3.16 16.72
C ALA A 195 2.02 -3.95 16.39
N ASN A 196 2.46 -3.92 15.13
CA ASN A 196 3.68 -4.55 14.65
C ASN A 196 4.91 -3.63 14.76
N GLY A 197 4.79 -2.47 15.41
CA GLY A 197 5.91 -1.54 15.63
C GLY A 197 6.07 -0.47 14.56
N GLY A 198 5.08 -0.28 13.69
CA GLY A 198 5.05 0.86 12.78
C GLY A 198 5.00 2.18 13.56
N ASP A 199 5.87 3.12 13.20
CA ASP A 199 5.94 4.45 13.82
C ASP A 199 5.00 5.43 13.09
N PRO A 200 3.94 5.95 13.75
CA PRO A 200 3.02 6.90 13.12
C PRO A 200 3.64 8.28 12.87
N ASN A 201 4.77 8.59 13.51
CA ASN A 201 5.49 9.85 13.37
C ASN A 201 6.62 9.79 12.35
N LYS A 202 6.91 8.61 11.81
CA LYS A 202 7.90 8.46 10.74
C LYS A 202 7.44 9.23 9.51
N LYS A 203 8.26 10.19 9.09
CA LYS A 203 8.02 10.97 7.87
C LYS A 203 8.37 10.15 6.63
N ALA A 204 7.61 10.36 5.58
CA ALA A 204 7.87 9.87 4.24
C ALA A 204 8.46 11.01 3.39
N LYS A 205 9.32 10.65 2.44
CA LYS A 205 9.91 11.60 1.50
C LYS A 205 9.46 11.28 0.09
N ARG A 206 9.21 12.32 -0.71
CA ARG A 206 8.79 12.13 -2.09
C ARG A 206 9.17 13.29 -2.98
N LEU A 207 9.51 12.96 -4.22
CA LEU A 207 9.69 13.97 -5.25
C LEU A 207 8.33 14.46 -5.76
N VAL A 208 8.10 15.77 -5.62
CA VAL A 208 6.94 16.51 -6.12
C VAL A 208 7.45 17.51 -7.16
N GLY A 209 7.33 17.17 -8.44
CA GLY A 209 8.06 17.87 -9.49
C GLY A 209 9.57 17.70 -9.29
N ASP A 210 10.29 18.81 -9.12
CA ASP A 210 11.74 18.84 -8.85
C ASP A 210 12.07 18.98 -7.35
N ASN A 211 11.07 19.07 -6.47
CA ASN A 211 11.28 19.30 -5.05
C ASN A 211 11.07 18.02 -4.23
N LEU A 212 11.97 17.78 -3.28
CA LEU A 212 11.77 16.74 -2.27
C LEU A 212 10.81 17.25 -1.19
N ALA A 213 9.58 16.76 -1.20
CA ALA A 213 8.61 16.97 -0.15
C ALA A 213 8.78 15.91 0.94
N GLU A 214 8.69 16.33 2.20
CA GLU A 214 8.65 15.45 3.37
C GLU A 214 7.31 15.63 4.07
N PHE A 215 6.64 14.53 4.43
CA PHE A 215 5.31 14.56 5.02
C PHE A 215 5.10 13.39 6.01
N GLY A 216 4.30 13.61 7.05
CA GLY A 216 3.87 12.58 8.00
C GLY A 216 2.37 12.29 7.92
N ILE A 217 1.88 11.35 8.74
CA ILE A 217 0.45 11.01 8.81
C ILE A 217 -0.40 12.22 9.22
N ALA A 218 0.09 13.04 10.15
CA ALA A 218 -0.57 14.26 10.58
C ALA A 218 -0.81 15.22 9.40
N ASP A 219 0.18 15.39 8.51
CA ASP A 219 0.06 16.24 7.32
C ASP A 219 -1.01 15.72 6.35
N LEU A 220 -1.08 14.39 6.18
CA LEU A 220 -2.09 13.75 5.32
C LEU A 220 -3.50 13.98 5.84
N LEU A 221 -3.71 13.77 7.14
CA LEU A 221 -5.03 13.90 7.75
C LEU A 221 -5.47 15.35 7.91
N ALA A 222 -4.53 16.26 8.19
CA ALA A 222 -4.81 17.70 8.25
C ALA A 222 -5.34 18.25 6.92
N ASN A 223 -4.88 17.67 5.80
CA ASN A 223 -5.28 18.04 4.44
C ASN A 223 -6.34 17.11 3.84
N PHE A 224 -6.89 16.17 4.60
CA PHE A 224 -7.90 15.23 4.11
C PHE A 224 -9.20 15.97 3.73
N LYS A 225 -9.69 15.74 2.51
CA LYS A 225 -10.90 16.38 1.95
C LYS A 225 -12.06 15.39 1.73
N GLY A 226 -11.92 14.14 2.18
CA GLY A 226 -12.95 13.11 2.04
C GLY A 226 -14.13 13.34 3.00
N THR A 227 -15.14 12.48 2.90
CA THR A 227 -16.28 12.49 3.84
C THR A 227 -15.85 12.03 5.24
N ASP A 228 -16.54 12.52 6.27
CA ASP A 228 -16.16 12.33 7.68
C ASP A 228 -16.38 10.91 8.23
N PHE A 229 -17.01 10.02 7.47
CA PHE A 229 -17.30 8.66 7.91
C PHE A 229 -16.00 7.87 8.19
N GLY A 230 -15.76 7.58 9.47
CA GLY A 230 -14.59 6.85 9.97
C GLY A 230 -13.36 7.72 10.28
N PHE A 231 -13.38 9.02 9.96
CA PHE A 231 -12.24 9.91 10.19
C PHE A 231 -11.91 10.04 11.69
N GLY A 232 -12.92 10.27 12.53
CA GLY A 232 -12.72 10.39 13.98
C GLY A 232 -12.14 9.13 14.62
N GLU A 233 -12.68 7.95 14.30
CA GLU A 233 -12.15 6.68 14.81
C GLU A 233 -10.72 6.41 14.34
N PHE A 234 -10.44 6.73 13.06
CA PHE A 234 -9.11 6.59 12.49
C PHE A 234 -8.10 7.56 13.15
N MET A 235 -8.53 8.80 13.40
CA MET A 235 -7.73 9.79 14.13
C MET A 235 -7.46 9.34 15.57
N TYR A 236 -8.46 8.80 16.26
CA TYR A 236 -8.30 8.31 17.64
C TYR A 236 -7.32 7.15 17.70
N LEU A 237 -7.41 6.20 16.76
CA LEU A 237 -6.43 5.12 16.66
C LEU A 237 -5.00 5.66 16.59
N LEU A 238 -4.75 6.70 15.80
CA LEU A 238 -3.42 7.26 15.64
C LEU A 238 -2.98 8.07 16.87
N LEU A 239 -3.87 8.87 17.46
CA LEU A 239 -3.59 9.63 18.69
C LEU A 239 -3.33 8.71 19.89
N ASP A 240 -4.07 7.61 20.01
CA ASP A 240 -3.83 6.55 21.02
C ASP A 240 -2.49 5.84 20.82
N ASN A 241 -1.88 5.97 19.64
CA ASN A 241 -0.55 5.45 19.32
C ASN A 241 0.49 6.57 19.17
N ASP A 242 0.31 7.67 19.91
CA ASP A 242 1.27 8.76 20.03
C ASP A 242 1.54 9.53 18.73
N LEU A 243 0.55 9.65 17.83
CA LEU A 243 0.67 10.57 16.68
C LEU A 243 0.87 12.02 17.17
N ASP A 244 2.00 12.61 16.81
CA ASP A 244 2.33 14.00 17.05
C ASP A 244 1.66 14.91 16.02
N VAL A 245 0.85 15.84 16.52
CA VAL A 245 0.10 16.82 15.74
C VAL A 245 0.51 18.26 16.06
N SER A 246 1.60 18.45 16.82
CA SER A 246 2.00 19.76 17.38
C SER A 246 2.56 20.72 16.33
N GLU A 247 3.21 20.22 15.29
CA GLU A 247 3.84 21.02 14.24
C GLU A 247 2.90 21.40 13.09
N MET A 248 1.60 21.05 13.18
CA MET A 248 0.69 21.18 12.06
C MET A 248 0.36 22.63 11.69
N LYS A 249 0.57 22.97 10.41
CA LYS A 249 0.22 24.27 9.83
C LYS A 249 -1.12 24.19 9.13
N ASP A 250 -2.02 25.12 9.49
CA ASP A 250 -3.32 25.33 8.85
C ASP A 250 -4.19 24.07 8.65
N PRO A 251 -4.41 23.23 9.70
CA PRO A 251 -5.18 22.01 9.57
C PRO A 251 -6.66 22.28 9.27
N SER A 252 -7.33 21.31 8.65
CA SER A 252 -8.77 21.39 8.40
C SER A 252 -9.59 21.55 9.70
N VAL A 253 -10.79 22.11 9.56
CA VAL A 253 -11.74 22.26 10.67
C VAL A 253 -12.08 20.89 11.28
N GLN A 254 -12.27 19.89 10.43
CA GLN A 254 -12.57 18.51 10.82
C GLN A 254 -11.44 17.89 11.66
N PHE A 255 -10.18 18.06 11.22
CA PHE A 255 -9.01 17.62 11.97
C PHE A 255 -8.96 18.26 13.36
N THR A 256 -9.09 19.59 13.41
CA THR A 256 -9.05 20.37 14.66
C THR A 256 -10.14 19.95 15.64
N GLN A 257 -11.37 19.74 15.14
CA GLN A 257 -12.49 19.28 15.97
C GLN A 257 -12.25 17.88 16.54
N SER A 258 -11.69 16.97 15.74
CA SER A 258 -11.40 15.60 16.16
C SER A 258 -10.34 15.54 17.25
N VAL A 259 -9.23 16.30 17.10
CA VAL A 259 -8.18 16.40 18.12
C VAL A 259 -8.72 16.95 19.44
N ASN A 260 -9.52 18.01 19.38
CA ASN A 260 -10.12 18.60 20.58
C ASN A 260 -11.10 17.64 21.28
N ALA A 261 -11.89 16.89 20.51
CA ALA A 261 -12.81 15.88 21.04
C ALA A 261 -12.05 14.74 21.73
N HIS A 262 -10.96 14.25 21.13
CA HIS A 262 -10.08 13.25 21.71
C HIS A 262 -9.47 13.73 23.06
N HIS A 263 -8.88 14.92 23.07
CA HIS A 263 -8.30 15.48 24.31
C HIS A 263 -9.35 15.66 25.41
N LEU A 264 -10.55 16.09 25.06
CA LEU A 264 -11.65 16.20 26.02
C LEU A 264 -12.05 14.82 26.56
N HIS A 265 -12.17 13.82 25.69
CA HIS A 265 -12.48 12.44 26.08
C HIS A 265 -11.44 11.90 27.07
N HIS A 266 -10.15 11.97 26.72
CA HIS A 266 -9.07 11.46 27.57
C HIS A 266 -8.98 12.22 28.90
N LYS A 267 -9.20 13.55 28.88
CA LYS A 267 -9.28 14.35 30.10
C LYS A 267 -10.43 13.88 30.99
N LEU A 268 -11.62 13.66 30.43
CA LEU A 268 -12.77 13.16 31.17
C LEU A 268 -12.50 11.76 31.75
N GLU A 269 -11.98 10.82 30.97
CA GLU A 269 -11.61 9.48 31.43
C GLU A 269 -10.61 9.51 32.58
N SER A 270 -9.56 10.33 32.49
CA SER A 270 -8.57 10.47 33.55
C SER A 270 -9.14 11.01 34.87
N THR A 271 -10.26 11.74 34.80
CA THR A 271 -10.96 12.31 35.97
C THR A 271 -12.06 11.43 36.52
N LEU A 272 -12.49 10.39 35.79
CA LEU A 272 -13.51 9.47 36.26
C LEU A 272 -12.88 8.50 37.29
N PRO A 273 -13.52 8.30 38.46
CA PRO A 273 -13.02 7.34 39.44
C PRO A 273 -13.00 5.95 38.80
N HIS A 274 -11.81 5.35 38.71
CA HIS A 274 -11.64 3.97 38.24
C HIS A 274 -12.54 3.05 39.07
N LYS A 275 -13.65 2.60 38.49
CA LYS A 275 -14.42 1.51 39.07
C LYS A 275 -13.56 0.25 38.90
N PRO A 276 -13.16 -0.45 39.99
CA PRO A 276 -12.48 -1.72 39.84
C PRO A 276 -13.41 -2.66 39.07
N SER A 277 -12.91 -3.18 37.96
CA SER A 277 -13.56 -4.18 37.13
C SER A 277 -14.00 -5.33 38.03
N GLN A 278 -15.31 -5.57 38.12
CA GLN A 278 -15.81 -6.76 38.78
C GLN A 278 -15.43 -7.97 37.94
N SER A 279 -14.71 -8.89 38.59
CA SER A 279 -14.35 -10.25 38.19
C SER A 279 -15.52 -11.07 37.65
#